data_AF-A0A2H5V0D5-F1
#
_entry.id   AF-A0A2H5V0D5-F1
#
_cell.length_a   1.000
_cell.length_b   1.000
_cell.length_c   1.000
_cell.angle_alpha   90.00
_cell.angle_beta   90.00
_cell.angle_gamma   90.00
#
_symmetry.space_group_name_H-M   'P 1'
#
loop_
_entity.id
_entity.type
_entity.pdbx_description
1 polymer ?
#
loop_
_entity_poly.entity_id
_entity_poly.type
_entity_poly.pdbx_seq_one_letter_code
_entity_poly.pdbx_strand_id
1 'polypeptide(L)'
;MLGLKRLRRSGWVDAGVHNPESVADHTFGVAFLSMLASDMDGFGTADALRIALLHDLAEAYTGDLRPYQKRKIGLSLVRRVEMAVVEWLLSDLPPRLRRRYLRLYRLYLEGKTREARLVHRMDKVELALEFWMLRDEGRIRPGAFRGVGRRPA
;
A
#
# COMPACT_ATOMS: atom_id res chain seq x y z
N MET A 1 13.12 -3.10 5.15
CA MET A 1 11.94 -3.50 5.94
C MET A 1 11.72 -2.64 7.18
N LEU A 2 12.70 -2.48 8.08
CA LEU A 2 12.51 -1.67 9.32
C LEU A 2 12.19 -0.19 9.06
N GLY A 3 12.55 0.35 7.90
CA GLY A 3 12.22 1.73 7.51
C GLY A 3 10.73 2.04 7.48
N LEU A 4 9.87 1.07 7.11
CA LEU A 4 8.42 1.29 7.00
C LEU A 4 7.75 1.62 8.33
N LYS A 5 8.28 1.11 9.46
CA LYS A 5 7.78 1.42 10.81
C LYS A 5 8.00 2.88 11.22
N ARG A 6 8.94 3.56 10.55
CA ARG A 6 9.33 4.95 10.86
C ARG A 6 8.86 5.93 9.78
N LEU A 7 8.53 5.43 8.59
CA LEU A 7 8.03 6.23 7.49
C LEU A 7 6.56 6.57 7.72
N ARG A 8 6.26 7.85 7.92
CA ARG A 8 4.89 8.36 8.05
C ARG A 8 4.23 8.49 6.70
N ARG A 9 2.93 8.20 6.64
CA ARG A 9 2.11 8.34 5.43
C ARG A 9 1.97 9.82 5.06
N SER A 10 2.58 10.21 3.94
CA SER A 10 2.71 11.59 3.47
C SER A 10 1.36 12.28 3.35
N GLY A 11 0.34 11.56 2.87
CA GLY A 11 -1.02 12.08 2.75
C GLY A 11 -1.58 12.68 4.04
N TRP A 12 -1.36 12.01 5.18
CA TRP A 12 -1.81 12.47 6.49
C TRP A 12 -0.94 13.60 7.05
N VAL A 13 0.38 13.52 6.83
CA VAL A 13 1.31 14.59 7.22
C VAL A 13 0.92 15.90 6.55
N ASP A 14 0.66 15.88 5.24
CA ASP A 14 0.23 17.07 4.49
C ASP A 14 -1.17 17.57 4.92
N ALA A 15 -2.03 16.66 5.38
CA ALA A 15 -3.33 17.02 5.95
C ALA A 15 -3.24 17.59 7.37
N GLY A 16 -2.04 17.69 7.94
CA GLY A 16 -1.81 18.25 9.27
C GLY A 16 -2.17 17.30 10.42
N VAL A 17 -2.29 15.99 10.16
CA VAL A 17 -2.57 15.00 11.19
C VAL A 17 -1.34 14.85 12.08
N HIS A 18 -1.50 15.11 13.39
CA HIS A 18 -0.43 14.91 14.36
C HIS A 18 -0.22 13.41 14.62
N ASN A 19 1.03 12.93 14.58
CA ASN A 19 1.40 11.53 14.73
C ASN A 19 0.54 10.58 13.87
N PRO A 20 0.61 10.70 12.52
CA PRO A 20 -0.17 9.84 11.63
C PRO A 20 0.38 8.42 11.62
N GLU A 21 -0.39 7.48 11.07
CA GLU A 21 0.07 6.11 10.82
C GLU A 21 1.39 6.06 10.02
N SER A 22 2.14 4.99 10.25
CA SER A 22 3.29 4.62 9.43
C SER A 22 2.87 3.77 8.23
N VAL A 23 3.72 3.66 7.21
CA VAL A 23 3.45 2.76 6.06
C VAL A 23 3.34 1.30 6.52
N ALA A 24 3.99 0.92 7.61
CA ALA A 24 3.82 -0.42 8.19
C ALA A 24 2.43 -0.64 8.81
N ASP A 25 1.84 0.38 9.44
CA ASP A 25 0.49 0.32 10.02
C ASP A 25 -0.55 0.15 8.90
N HIS A 26 -0.45 1.00 7.86
CA HIS A 26 -1.22 0.89 6.63
C HIS A 26 -1.11 -0.51 6.01
N THR A 27 0.12 -1.00 5.82
CA THR A 27 0.38 -2.34 5.23
C THR A 27 -0.28 -3.46 6.03
N PHE A 28 -0.29 -3.35 7.36
CA PHE A 28 -0.98 -4.31 8.22
C PHE A 28 -2.49 -4.29 7.99
N GLY A 29 -3.11 -3.09 7.95
CA GLY A 29 -4.53 -2.93 7.66
C GLY A 29 -4.92 -3.52 6.30
N VAL A 30 -4.14 -3.22 5.25
CA VAL A 30 -4.36 -3.73 3.90
C VAL A 30 -4.25 -5.26 3.84
N ALA A 31 -3.26 -5.83 4.52
CA ALA A 31 -3.09 -7.28 4.60
C ALA A 31 -4.27 -7.95 5.31
N PHE A 32 -4.72 -7.40 6.43
CA PHE A 32 -5.86 -7.91 7.18
C PHE A 32 -7.16 -7.87 6.36
N LEU A 33 -7.47 -6.74 5.74
CA LEU A 33 -8.65 -6.59 4.89
C LEU A 33 -8.59 -7.50 3.66
N SER A 34 -7.41 -7.65 3.05
CA SER A 34 -7.20 -8.55 1.92
C SER A 34 -7.39 -10.01 2.30
N MET A 35 -6.96 -10.41 3.49
CA MET A 35 -7.19 -11.76 4.02
C MET A 35 -8.68 -12.04 4.16
N LEU A 36 -9.41 -11.20 4.90
CA LEU A 36 -10.85 -11.38 5.10
C LEU A 36 -11.61 -11.44 3.77
N ALA A 37 -11.34 -10.50 2.87
CA ALA A 37 -12.03 -10.43 1.59
C ALA A 37 -11.71 -11.64 0.69
N SER A 38 -10.46 -12.11 0.66
CA SER A 38 -10.09 -13.29 -0.14
C SER A 38 -10.66 -14.60 0.42
N ASP A 39 -10.73 -14.73 1.75
CA ASP A 39 -11.35 -15.88 2.41
C ASP A 39 -12.87 -15.94 2.15
N MET A 40 -13.57 -14.79 2.22
CA MET A 40 -15.00 -14.70 1.90
C MET A 40 -15.30 -15.02 0.43
N ASP A 41 -14.43 -14.58 -0.47
CA ASP A 41 -14.57 -14.75 -1.92
C ASP A 41 -14.04 -16.12 -2.43
N GLY A 42 -13.44 -16.93 -1.54
CA GLY A 42 -12.95 -18.28 -1.81
C GLY A 42 -11.78 -18.38 -2.80
N PHE A 43 -10.84 -17.43 -2.80
CA PHE A 43 -9.66 -17.50 -3.69
C PHE A 43 -8.35 -17.14 -2.99
N GLY A 44 -7.23 -17.24 -3.71
CA GLY A 44 -5.84 -17.31 -3.20
C GLY A 44 -5.38 -16.34 -2.11
N THR A 45 -5.84 -16.54 -0.87
CA THR A 45 -5.52 -15.73 0.32
C THR A 45 -4.04 -15.61 0.56
N ALA A 46 -3.30 -16.71 0.39
CA ALA A 46 -1.88 -16.71 0.65
C ALA A 46 -1.11 -15.80 -0.33
N ASP A 47 -1.53 -15.71 -1.59
CA ASP A 47 -0.89 -14.82 -2.56
C ASP A 47 -1.41 -13.38 -2.41
N ALA A 48 -2.67 -13.16 -2.03
CA ALA A 48 -3.18 -11.84 -1.66
C ALA A 48 -2.42 -11.24 -0.46
N LEU A 49 -2.19 -12.03 0.60
CA LEU A 49 -1.38 -11.64 1.76
C LEU A 49 0.06 -11.30 1.38
N ARG A 50 0.69 -12.13 0.55
CA ARG A 50 2.05 -11.85 0.06
C ARG A 50 2.10 -10.55 -0.74
N ILE A 51 1.12 -10.31 -1.61
CA ILE A 51 1.06 -9.07 -2.38
C ILE A 51 0.87 -7.88 -1.43
N ALA A 52 -0.09 -7.94 -0.50
CA ALA A 52 -0.34 -6.87 0.47
C ALA A 52 0.91 -6.54 1.30
N LEU A 53 1.64 -7.54 1.81
CA LEU A 53 2.85 -7.29 2.59
C LEU A 53 4.03 -6.75 1.77
N LEU A 54 4.00 -6.89 0.44
CA LEU A 54 5.06 -6.43 -0.46
C LEU A 54 4.73 -5.09 -1.16
N HIS A 55 3.46 -4.68 -1.20
CA HIS A 55 2.99 -3.66 -2.13
C HIS A 55 3.71 -2.29 -2.00
N ASP A 56 3.96 -1.87 -0.76
CA ASP A 56 4.69 -0.64 -0.42
C ASP A 56 6.13 -0.90 0.06
N LEU A 57 6.67 -2.10 -0.17
CA LEU A 57 8.02 -2.46 0.31
C LEU A 57 9.11 -1.51 -0.21
N ALA A 58 8.96 -1.00 -1.44
CA ALA A 58 9.88 -0.04 -2.05
C ALA A 58 9.94 1.30 -1.29
N GLU A 59 8.85 1.68 -0.62
CA GLU A 59 8.74 2.98 0.06
C GLU A 59 9.72 3.12 1.22
N ALA A 60 10.23 2.01 1.74
CA ALA A 60 11.33 2.00 2.70
C ALA A 60 12.58 2.77 2.21
N TYR A 61 12.74 2.97 0.91
CA TYR A 61 13.84 3.73 0.29
C TYR A 61 13.37 4.86 -0.63
N THR A 62 12.23 4.71 -1.29
CA THR A 62 11.70 5.78 -2.16
C THR A 62 10.94 6.87 -1.39
N GLY A 63 10.55 6.59 -0.15
CA GLY A 63 9.54 7.34 0.59
C GLY A 63 8.12 7.07 0.06
N ASP A 64 7.12 7.51 0.83
CA ASP A 64 5.70 7.46 0.46
C ASP A 64 5.37 8.58 -0.53
N LEU A 65 5.56 8.30 -1.82
CA LEU A 65 5.34 9.26 -2.89
C LEU A 65 3.85 9.36 -3.23
N ARG A 66 3.27 10.56 -3.10
CA ARG A 66 1.86 10.78 -3.44
C ARG A 66 1.59 10.65 -4.94
N PRO A 67 0.33 10.36 -5.36
CA PRO A 67 -0.02 10.17 -6.77
C PRO A 67 0.41 11.31 -7.70
N TYR A 68 0.36 12.58 -7.27
CA TYR A 68 0.81 13.69 -8.10
C TYR A 68 2.34 13.76 -8.23
N GLN A 69 3.08 13.36 -7.19
CA GLN A 69 4.55 13.27 -7.24
C GLN A 69 4.96 12.16 -8.19
N LYS A 70 4.33 10.97 -8.09
CA LYS A 70 4.56 9.86 -9.01
C LYS A 70 4.27 10.26 -10.47
N ARG A 71 3.20 11.03 -10.72
CA ARG A 71 2.89 11.58 -12.06
C ARG A 71 3.93 12.60 -12.55
N LYS A 72 4.40 13.50 -11.68
CA LYS A 72 5.41 14.51 -12.02
C LYS A 72 6.76 13.88 -12.39
N ILE A 73 7.15 12.81 -11.69
CA ILE A 73 8.38 12.04 -11.98
C ILE A 73 8.21 11.19 -13.25
N GLY A 74 7.00 10.68 -13.48
CA GLY A 74 6.67 9.77 -14.57
C GLY A 74 6.45 8.35 -14.05
N LEU A 75 5.24 7.84 -14.26
CA LEU A 75 4.80 6.55 -13.69
C LEU A 75 5.66 5.36 -14.12
N SER A 76 6.17 5.38 -15.36
CA SER A 76 7.05 4.31 -15.87
C SER A 76 8.41 4.32 -15.16
N LEU A 77 8.98 5.49 -14.89
CA LEU A 77 10.23 5.62 -14.15
C LEU A 77 10.04 5.19 -12.70
N VAL A 78 8.99 5.67 -12.03
CA VAL A 78 8.67 5.28 -10.65
C VAL A 78 8.54 3.77 -10.52
N ARG A 79 7.76 3.12 -11.39
CA ARG A 79 7.61 1.65 -11.37
C ARG A 79 8.93 0.91 -11.57
N ARG A 80 9.83 1.41 -12.43
CA ARG A 80 11.16 0.82 -12.62
C ARG A 80 12.01 0.93 -11.36
N VAL A 81 12.00 2.10 -10.72
CA VAL A 81 12.75 2.33 -9.47
C VAL A 81 12.19 1.47 -8.34
N GLU A 82 10.87 1.46 -8.14
CA GLU A 82 10.21 0.63 -7.13
C GLU A 82 10.55 -0.86 -7.32
N MET A 83 10.49 -1.36 -8.57
CA MET A 83 10.88 -2.74 -8.89
C MET A 83 12.36 -3.01 -8.55
N ALA A 84 13.27 -2.13 -8.93
CA ALA A 84 14.70 -2.28 -8.64
C ALA A 84 14.99 -2.29 -7.13
N VAL A 85 14.30 -1.45 -6.35
CA VAL A 85 14.40 -1.43 -4.89
C VAL A 85 13.92 -2.74 -4.30
N VAL A 86 12.77 -3.27 -4.74
CA VAL A 86 12.27 -4.56 -4.25
C VAL A 86 13.20 -5.72 -4.66
N GLU A 87 13.74 -5.71 -5.88
CA GLU A 87 14.74 -6.69 -6.33
C GLU A 87 15.97 -6.70 -5.43
N TRP A 88 16.49 -5.53 -5.10
CA TRP A 88 17.61 -5.38 -4.18
C TRP A 88 17.24 -5.83 -2.75
N LEU A 89 16.09 -5.43 -2.22
CA LEU A 89 15.65 -5.81 -0.87
C LEU A 89 15.45 -7.31 -0.68
N LEU A 90 15.22 -8.04 -1.77
CA LEU A 90 15.01 -9.48 -1.77
C LEU A 90 16.24 -10.25 -2.29
N SER A 91 17.40 -9.60 -2.49
CA SER A 91 18.58 -10.18 -3.13
C SER A 91 19.07 -11.45 -2.44
N ASP A 92 19.04 -11.45 -1.10
CA ASP A 92 19.64 -12.48 -0.24
C ASP A 92 18.69 -13.65 0.02
N LEU A 93 17.46 -13.59 -0.50
CA LEU A 93 16.52 -14.69 -0.39
C LEU A 93 16.93 -15.87 -1.29
N PRO A 94 16.60 -17.11 -0.89
CA PRO A 94 16.79 -18.27 -1.73
C PRO A 94 16.17 -18.09 -3.13
N PRO A 95 16.83 -18.50 -4.23
CA PRO A 95 16.42 -18.15 -5.59
C PRO A 95 14.96 -18.48 -5.93
N ARG A 96 14.44 -19.61 -5.42
CA ARG A 96 13.04 -20.00 -5.62
C ARG A 96 12.06 -19.01 -4.95
N LEU A 97 12.36 -18.58 -3.74
CA LEU A 97 11.53 -17.65 -2.97
C LEU A 97 11.60 -16.24 -3.56
N ARG A 98 12.81 -15.76 -3.88
CA ARG A 98 13.04 -14.48 -4.56
C ARG A 98 12.23 -14.38 -5.86
N ARG A 99 12.32 -15.40 -6.72
CA ARG A 99 11.55 -15.44 -7.98
C ARG A 99 10.04 -15.39 -7.73
N ARG A 100 9.53 -16.09 -6.72
CA ARG A 100 8.10 -16.07 -6.38
C ARG A 100 7.65 -14.66 -5.98
N TYR A 101 8.36 -14.01 -5.08
CA TYR A 101 7.97 -12.69 -4.57
C TYR A 101 8.09 -11.59 -5.62
N LEU A 102 9.16 -11.60 -6.42
CA LEU A 102 9.31 -10.67 -7.53
C LEU A 102 8.23 -10.85 -8.59
N ARG A 103 7.83 -12.10 -8.87
CA ARG A 103 6.68 -12.37 -9.75
C ARG A 103 5.39 -11.80 -9.19
N LEU A 104 5.10 -12.00 -7.91
CA LEU A 104 3.90 -11.46 -7.26
C LEU A 104 3.89 -9.93 -7.26
N TYR A 105 5.02 -9.31 -6.93
CA TYR A 105 5.16 -7.86 -6.95
C TYR A 105 4.95 -7.28 -8.35
N ARG A 106 5.53 -7.90 -9.39
CA ARG A 106 5.28 -7.52 -10.79
C ARG A 106 3.80 -7.62 -11.17
N LEU A 107 3.14 -8.73 -10.82
CA LEU A 107 1.71 -8.91 -11.08
C LEU A 107 0.84 -7.87 -10.37
N TYR A 108 1.25 -7.44 -9.17
CA TYR A 108 0.63 -6.33 -8.45
C TYR A 108 0.77 -5.00 -9.18
N LEU A 109 1.97 -4.65 -9.64
CA LEU A 109 2.20 -3.42 -10.42
C LEU A 109 1.40 -3.39 -11.72
N GLU A 110 1.15 -4.56 -12.32
CA GLU A 110 0.36 -4.70 -13.54
C GLU A 110 -1.16 -4.74 -13.29
N GLY A 111 -1.62 -5.06 -12.08
CA GLY A 111 -3.04 -5.13 -11.73
C GLY A 111 -3.83 -6.25 -12.43
N LYS A 112 -3.16 -7.29 -12.92
CA LYS A 112 -3.76 -8.30 -13.82
C LYS A 112 -4.40 -9.49 -13.13
N THR A 113 -4.00 -9.84 -11.91
CA THR A 113 -4.58 -10.99 -11.19
C THR A 113 -5.72 -10.57 -10.27
N ARG A 114 -6.54 -11.54 -9.85
CA ARG A 114 -7.65 -11.31 -8.93
C ARG A 114 -7.13 -10.81 -7.58
N GLU A 115 -6.02 -11.38 -7.10
CA GLU A 115 -5.32 -11.02 -5.87
C GLU A 115 -4.74 -9.61 -5.96
N ALA A 116 -4.06 -9.27 -7.07
CA ALA A 116 -3.53 -7.93 -7.27
C ALA A 116 -4.64 -6.87 -7.26
N ARG A 117 -5.74 -7.13 -7.98
CA ARG A 117 -6.91 -6.23 -7.98
C ARG A 117 -7.59 -6.14 -6.63
N LEU A 118 -7.61 -7.24 -5.85
CA LEU A 118 -8.12 -7.21 -4.49
C LEU A 118 -7.27 -6.28 -3.62
N VAL A 119 -5.96 -6.44 -3.62
CA VAL A 119 -5.06 -5.61 -2.80
C VAL A 119 -5.17 -4.13 -3.19
N HIS A 120 -5.20 -3.79 -4.48
CA HIS A 120 -5.47 -2.41 -4.94
C HIS A 120 -6.80 -1.82 -4.45
N ARG A 121 -7.81 -2.66 -4.24
CA ARG A 121 -9.09 -2.22 -3.66
C ARG A 121 -8.96 -2.04 -2.15
N MET A 122 -8.35 -3.00 -1.47
CA MET A 122 -8.20 -2.96 -0.01
C MET A 122 -7.28 -1.83 0.45
N ASP A 123 -6.23 -1.49 -0.31
CA ASP A 123 -5.41 -0.28 -0.13
C ASP A 123 -6.27 1.00 -0.03
N LYS A 124 -7.23 1.16 -0.94
CA LYS A 124 -8.15 2.31 -0.92
C LYS A 124 -9.19 2.25 0.19
N VAL A 125 -9.68 1.05 0.52
CA VAL A 125 -10.65 0.86 1.60
C VAL A 125 -10.00 1.18 2.95
N GLU A 126 -8.79 0.68 3.17
CA GLU A 126 -7.99 0.95 4.38
C GLU A 126 -7.80 2.46 4.55
N LEU A 127 -7.33 3.16 3.51
CA LEU A 127 -7.17 4.61 3.52
C LEU A 127 -8.48 5.34 3.86
N ALA A 128 -9.61 4.86 3.33
CA ALA A 128 -10.91 5.45 3.61
C ALA A 128 -11.34 5.21 5.07
N LEU A 129 -11.10 4.03 5.63
CA LEU A 129 -11.41 3.72 7.03
C LEU A 129 -10.59 4.61 7.97
N GLU A 130 -9.28 4.74 7.74
CA GLU A 130 -8.42 5.63 8.52
C GLU A 130 -8.88 7.09 8.42
N PHE A 131 -9.31 7.54 7.23
CA PHE A 131 -9.90 8.88 7.07
C PHE A 131 -11.10 9.09 7.99
N TRP A 132 -12.03 8.13 8.02
CA TRP A 132 -13.24 8.22 8.82
C TRP A 132 -12.92 8.17 10.32
N MET A 133 -11.99 7.32 10.75
CA MET A 133 -11.54 7.26 12.14
C MET A 133 -10.93 8.59 12.60
N LEU A 134 -9.97 9.14 11.84
CA LEU A 134 -9.35 10.43 12.14
C LEU A 134 -10.36 11.58 12.14
N ARG A 135 -11.38 11.52 11.27
CA ARG A 135 -12.45 12.52 11.23
C ARG A 135 -13.34 12.45 12.46
N ASP A 136 -13.74 11.25 12.86
CA ASP A 136 -14.61 11.04 14.03
C ASP A 136 -13.87 11.41 15.33
N GLU A 137 -12.53 11.25 15.36
CA GLU A 137 -11.65 11.77 16.41
C GLU A 137 -11.41 13.29 16.36
N GLY A 138 -11.91 13.99 15.33
CA GLY A 138 -11.69 15.43 15.15
C GLY A 138 -10.25 15.81 14.76
N ARG A 139 -9.42 14.85 14.36
CA ARG A 139 -8.00 15.04 14.00
C ARG A 139 -7.80 15.49 12.55
N ILE A 140 -8.85 15.43 11.73
CA ILE A 140 -8.82 15.93 10.35
C ILE A 140 -10.09 16.70 10.01
N ARG A 141 -9.96 17.81 9.28
CA ARG A 141 -11.09 18.64 8.87
C ARG A 141 -11.80 18.09 7.63
N PRO A 142 -13.12 18.29 7.51
CA PRO A 142 -13.85 18.04 6.26
C PRO A 142 -13.20 18.83 5.11
N GLY A 143 -12.81 18.13 4.02
CA GLY A 143 -12.19 18.75 2.85
C GLY A 143 -10.66 18.67 2.78
N ALA A 144 -9.99 18.09 3.77
CA ALA A 144 -8.53 17.87 3.74
C ALA A 144 -8.09 16.94 2.58
N PHE A 145 -8.96 16.03 2.14
CA PHE A 145 -8.77 15.20 0.95
C PHE A 145 -9.80 15.53 -0.12
N ARG A 146 -9.36 16.05 -1.27
CA ARG A 146 -10.23 16.14 -2.46
C ARG A 146 -10.52 14.72 -2.96
N GLY A 147 -11.73 14.20 -2.72
CA GLY A 147 -12.22 12.95 -3.34
C GLY A 147 -12.54 11.76 -2.41
N VAL A 148 -12.35 11.87 -1.09
CA VAL A 148 -12.61 10.76 -0.12
C VAL A 148 -13.96 10.93 0.61
N GLY A 149 -14.77 11.91 0.20
CA GLY A 149 -15.89 12.43 1.00
C GLY A 149 -17.24 11.70 0.97
N ARG A 150 -17.34 10.44 0.51
CA ARG A 150 -18.62 9.69 0.60
C ARG A 150 -18.44 8.43 1.43
N ARG A 151 -19.22 8.33 2.51
CA ARG A 151 -19.32 7.11 3.33
C ARG A 151 -19.77 5.97 2.42
N PRO A 152 -19.13 4.79 2.44
CA PRO A 152 -19.79 3.61 1.91
C PRO A 152 -21.09 3.40 2.70
N ALA A 153 -22.18 3.19 1.97
CA ALA A 153 -23.48 2.88 2.53
C ALA A 153 -23.48 1.49 3.19
#